data_AF-A0AAN6VZ48-F1
#
_entry.id   AF-A0AAN6VZ48-F1
#
_cell.length_a   1.000
_cell.length_b   1.000
_cell.length_c   1.000
_cell.angle_alpha   90.00
_cell.angle_beta   90.00
_cell.angle_gamma   90.00
#
_symmetry.space_group_name_H-M   'P 1'
#
loop_
_entity.id
_entity.type
_entity.pdbx_description
1 polymer ?
#
loop_
_entity_poly.entity_id
_entity_poly.type
_entity_poly.pdbx_seq_one_letter_code
_entity_poly.pdbx_strand_id
1 'polypeptide(L)' 'PFKLAILDTRYDESPRAFDIPGRSKKIKKWMDFASGSPNPVDADGHGTHLLTLMLQLDCPASIYVGARSGEQQDTSFG' A
#
# COMPACT_ATOMS: atom_id res chain seq x y z
N PRO A 1 1.57 -7.56 -20.60
CA PRO A 1 1.02 -6.79 -19.46
C PRO A 1 2.08 -6.66 -18.37
N PHE A 2 2.30 -5.45 -17.84
CA PHE A 2 3.38 -5.17 -16.90
C PHE A 2 2.90 -5.31 -15.45
N LYS A 3 3.77 -5.78 -14.56
CA LYS A 3 3.50 -5.92 -13.13
C LYS A 3 4.41 -4.96 -12.38
N LEU A 4 3.83 -4.15 -11.51
CA LEU A 4 4.56 -3.24 -10.63
C LEU A 4 4.42 -3.76 -9.20
N ALA A 5 5.56 -4.02 -8.55
CA ALA A 5 5.61 -4.36 -7.14
C ALA A 5 6.08 -3.14 -6.35
N ILE A 6 5.26 -2.68 -5.42
CA ILE A 6 5.59 -1.61 -4.47
C ILE A 6 5.91 -2.31 -3.14
N LEU A 7 7.12 -2.10 -2.62
CA LEU A 7 7.56 -2.63 -1.33
C LEU A 7 7.83 -1.44 -0.41
N ASP A 8 6.84 -1.09 0.40
CA ASP A 8 6.82 0.15 1.21
C ASP A 8 6.22 -0.10 2.61
N THR A 9 5.94 0.94 3.39
CA THR A 9 5.45 0.82 4.79
C THR A 9 4.11 0.08 4.90
N ARG A 10 3.10 0.48 4.12
CA ARG A 10 1.74 -0.06 3.95
C ARG A 10 0.99 0.88 2.97
N TYR A 11 -0.32 0.72 2.79
CA TYR A 11 -1.15 1.77 2.17
C TYR A 11 -2.52 1.81 2.87
N ASP A 12 -3.27 2.90 2.74
CA ASP A 12 -4.69 2.99 3.13
C ASP A 12 -5.59 3.06 1.88
N GLU A 13 -6.72 2.37 1.90
CA GLU A 13 -7.74 2.37 0.84
C GLU A 13 -8.77 3.51 0.98
N SER A 14 -8.85 4.13 2.16
CA SER A 14 -9.71 5.26 2.51
C SER A 14 -9.50 6.58 1.74
N PRO A 15 -8.35 6.89 1.10
CA PRO A 15 -8.18 8.16 0.42
C PRO A 15 -9.11 8.32 -0.79
N ARG A 16 -9.59 9.56 -1.02
CA ARG A 16 -10.33 9.99 -2.24
C ARG A 16 -9.70 9.54 -3.57
N ALA A 17 -8.42 9.17 -3.57
CA ALA A 17 -7.70 8.64 -4.71
C ALA A 17 -8.21 7.27 -5.21
N PHE A 18 -8.83 6.47 -4.32
CA PHE A 18 -9.38 5.14 -4.62
C PHE A 18 -10.85 5.18 -5.05
N ASP A 19 -11.55 6.29 -4.76
CA ASP A 19 -12.97 6.50 -5.10
C ASP A 19 -13.21 6.65 -6.61
N ILE A 20 -12.15 6.84 -7.42
CA ILE A 20 -12.28 6.89 -8.87
C ILE A 20 -12.50 5.47 -9.42
N PRO A 21 -13.60 5.23 -10.17
CA PRO A 21 -13.96 3.90 -10.65
C PRO A 21 -12.82 3.21 -11.38
N GLY A 22 -12.48 1.99 -10.95
CA GLY A 22 -11.49 1.12 -11.60
C GLY A 22 -10.06 1.23 -11.07
N ARG A 23 -9.73 2.23 -10.23
CA ARG A 23 -8.39 2.35 -9.63
C ARG A 23 -8.09 1.26 -8.60
N SER A 24 -9.05 0.96 -7.73
CA SER A 24 -8.96 -0.18 -6.79
C SER A 24 -8.73 -1.52 -7.52
N LYS A 25 -9.34 -1.70 -8.70
CA LYS A 25 -9.17 -2.92 -9.52
C LYS A 25 -7.76 -3.11 -10.08
N LYS A 26 -6.92 -2.07 -10.08
CA LYS A 26 -5.50 -2.16 -10.50
C LYS A 26 -4.64 -2.83 -9.42
N ILE A 27 -5.05 -2.76 -8.17
CA ILE A 27 -4.40 -3.46 -7.06
C ILE A 27 -4.87 -4.91 -7.09
N LYS A 28 -3.94 -5.82 -7.38
CA LYS A 28 -4.27 -7.25 -7.54
C LYS A 28 -4.07 -8.03 -6.27
N LYS A 29 -3.10 -7.64 -5.45
CA LYS A 29 -2.79 -8.32 -4.21
C LYS A 29 -2.02 -7.38 -3.29
N TRP A 30 -2.32 -7.51 -2.01
CA TRP A 30 -1.51 -6.97 -0.93
C TRP A 30 -0.98 -8.10 -0.06
N MET A 31 0.21 -7.92 0.49
CA MET A 31 0.83 -8.86 1.43
C MET A 31 1.67 -8.11 2.45
N ASP A 32 1.45 -8.40 3.72
CA ASP A 32 2.30 -7.90 4.79
C ASP A 32 3.44 -8.88 5.07
N PHE A 33 4.67 -8.52 4.67
CA PHE A 33 5.85 -9.32 4.94
C PHE A 33 6.50 -9.00 6.30
N ALA A 34 5.99 -7.99 7.02
CA ALA A 34 6.50 -7.57 8.31
C ALA A 34 5.84 -8.32 9.46
N SER A 35 4.53 -8.11 9.62
CA SER A 35 3.76 -8.62 10.76
C SER A 35 2.66 -9.59 10.35
N GLY A 36 2.49 -9.85 9.04
CA GLY A 36 1.41 -10.70 8.54
C GLY A 36 0.00 -10.16 8.84
N SER A 37 -0.14 -8.85 9.06
CA SER A 37 -1.45 -8.22 9.26
C SER A 37 -2.34 -8.52 8.06
N PRO A 38 -3.66 -8.74 8.27
CA PRO A 38 -4.62 -8.87 7.19
C PRO A 38 -5.09 -7.51 6.64
N ASN A 39 -4.79 -6.41 7.33
CA ASN A 39 -5.28 -5.07 6.98
C ASN A 39 -4.13 -4.14 6.54
N PRO A 40 -4.26 -3.48 5.36
CA PRO A 40 -3.34 -2.44 4.93
C PRO A 40 -3.71 -1.15 5.67
N VAL A 41 -3.03 -0.86 6.79
CA VAL A 41 -3.18 0.40 7.53
C VAL A 41 -1.84 1.09 7.56
N ASP A 42 -1.72 2.20 6.83
CA ASP A 42 -0.48 2.96 6.74
C ASP A 42 -0.49 4.12 7.74
N ALA A 43 0.17 3.93 8.88
CA ALA A 43 0.29 4.96 9.91
C ALA A 43 1.27 6.09 9.51
N ASP A 44 2.17 5.82 8.57
CA ASP A 44 3.24 6.73 8.14
C ASP A 44 2.84 7.53 6.88
N GLY A 45 1.96 6.97 6.05
CA GLY A 45 1.40 7.61 4.86
C GLY A 45 2.31 7.56 3.62
N HIS A 46 3.55 7.11 3.77
CA HIS A 46 4.54 7.00 2.70
C HIS A 46 4.08 6.11 1.54
N GLY A 47 3.68 4.87 1.83
CA GLY A 47 3.22 3.96 0.79
C GLY A 47 1.86 4.35 0.20
N THR A 48 0.99 4.98 1.00
CA THR A 48 -0.28 5.56 0.51
C THR A 48 -0.06 6.67 -0.51
N HIS A 49 0.92 7.56 -0.27
CA HIS A 49 1.26 8.64 -1.19
C HIS A 49 1.83 8.11 -2.51
N LEU A 50 2.77 7.17 -2.44
CA LEU A 50 3.39 6.56 -3.62
C LEU A 50 2.35 5.82 -4.48
N LEU A 51 1.45 5.07 -3.84
CA LEU A 51 0.37 4.37 -4.53
C LEU A 51 -0.60 5.36 -5.20
N THR A 52 -0.92 6.47 -4.53
CA THR A 52 -1.77 7.53 -5.09
C THR A 52 -1.16 8.14 -6.36
N LEU A 53 0.15 8.42 -6.36
CA LEU A 53 0.85 8.92 -7.54
C LEU A 53 0.78 7.93 -8.72
N MET A 54 1.01 6.64 -8.45
CA MET A 54 0.95 5.60 -9.49
C MET A 54 -0.45 5.47 -10.10
N LEU A 55 -1.49 5.61 -9.27
CA LEU A 55 -2.88 5.62 -9.70
C LEU A 55 -3.24 6.88 -10.50
N GLN A 56 -2.64 8.03 -10.18
CA GLN A 56 -2.82 9.29 -10.92
C GLN A 56 -2.15 9.28 -12.29
N LEU A 57 -0.99 8.62 -12.42
CA LEU A 57 -0.25 8.48 -13.69
C LEU A 57 -0.93 7.55 -14.71
N ASP A 58 -2.09 6.97 -14.37
CA ASP A 58 -2.81 5.96 -15.16
C ASP A 58 -1.90 4.82 -15.64
N CYS A 59 -0.95 4.39 -14.80
CA CYS A 59 -0.01 3.34 -15.17
C CYS A 59 -0.79 2.08 -15.63
N PRO A 60 -0.54 1.54 -16.84
CA PRO A 60 -1.23 0.36 -17.36
C PRO A 60 -0.61 -0.93 -16.79
N ALA A 61 -0.39 -0.96 -15.47
CA ALA A 61 0.22 -2.06 -14.75
C ALA A 61 -0.74 -2.66 -13.73
N SER A 62 -0.58 -3.96 -13.49
CA SER A 62 -1.13 -4.60 -12.30
C SER A 62 -0.23 -4.30 -11.10
N ILE A 63 -0.79 -3.72 -10.06
CA ILE A 63 -0.06 -3.25 -8.89
C ILE A 63 -0.15 -4.31 -7.78
N TYR A 64 1.00 -4.63 -7.20
CA TYR A 64 1.16 -5.52 -6.05
C TYR A 64 1.83 -4.72 -4.94
N VAL A 65 1.25 -4.71 -3.75
CA VAL A 65 1.79 -3.92 -2.63
C VAL A 65 2.25 -4.85 -1.52
N GLY A 66 3.48 -4.66 -1.06
CA GLY A 66 4.11 -5.41 0.01
C GLY A 66 4.51 -4.48 1.15
N ALA A 67 4.05 -4.76 2.37
CA ALA A 67 4.56 -4.05 3.54
C ALA A 67 5.94 -4.60 3.93
N ARG A 68 6.94 -3.74 4.10
CA ARG A 68 8.22 -4.09 4.71
C ARG A 68 8.18 -3.74 6.20
N SER A 69 8.95 -4.45 7.02
CA SER A 69 9.01 -4.16 8.46
C SER A 69 9.52 -2.74 8.69
N GLY A 70 8.63 -1.85 9.13
CA GLY A 70 9.02 -0.71 9.95
C GLY A 70 9.34 -1.21 11.35
N GLU A 71 10.21 -0.50 12.07
CA GLU A 71 10.46 -0.75 13.50
C GLU A 71 9.12 -0.91 14.23
N GLN A 72 8.92 -2.04 14.90
CA GLN A 72 7.98 -2.05 16.02
C GLN A 72 8.54 -1.03 17.01
N GLN A 73 7.86 0.12 17.17
CA GLN A 73 8.07 0.88 18.39
C GLN A 73 7.60 -0.03 19.52
N ASP A 74 8.58 -0.59 20.22
CA ASP A 74 8.38 -1.38 21.42
C ASP A 74 7.77 -0.44 22.47
N THR A 75 6.44 -0.41 22.55
CA THR A 75 5.72 0.37 23.57
C THR A 75 5.68 -0.40 24.89
N SER A 76 6.80 -1.02 25.29
CA SER A 76 6.99 -1.52 26.65
C SER A 76 7.50 -0.38 27.52
N PHE A 77 6.56 0.43 28.03
CA PHE A 77 6.85 1.26 29.20
C PHE A 77 6.88 0.34 30.44
N GLY A 78 8.06 0.21 31.04
CA GLY A 78 8.24 -0.36 32.37
C GLY A 78 7.79 0.59 33.49
#